data_AF-A0A9X6XW25-F1
#
_entry.id   AF-A0A9X6XW25-F1
#
_cell.length_a   1.000
_cell.length_b   1.000
_cell.length_c   1.000
_cell.angle_alpha   90.00
_cell.angle_beta   90.00
_cell.angle_gamma   90.00
#
_symmetry.space_group_name_H-M   'P 1'
#
loop_
_entity.id
_entity.type
_entity.pdbx_description
1 polymer ?
#
loop_
_entity_poly.entity_id
_entity_poly.type
_entity_poly.pdbx_seq_one_letter_code
_entity_poly.pdbx_strand_id
1 'polypeptide(L)'
;MKRYTIDFLFCEGNFSMVVNTNHIFEVTSEEAKKKLASSLECKISRFLNPYYDKAEDRIIIEIIDNGFFDEAWVSKFSYYDETKGEYLNIDGLYPVQNPKCETIISEKEFKTLIKNEYKGYLESKECLTFESVSYGVNSVPLKTKEMLLNTEIGDRWVNMNGVAIEHREEGIQWETTNRPFPRKITKEIASSEIATMEWVFQPGKYKECLFYFQYSSDVIEDWTESDCKKEIHRNWESFNMDMSIEEFEAQLHDKNSYKSIIA
;
A
#
# COMPACT_ATOMS: atom_id res chain seq x y z
N MET A 1 18.17 -3.29 -3.98
CA MET A 1 17.08 -4.16 -3.46
C MET A 1 16.09 -3.32 -2.69
N LYS A 2 14.82 -3.44 -3.05
CA LYS A 2 13.70 -2.70 -2.44
C LYS A 2 13.08 -3.59 -1.35
N ARG A 3 12.69 -2.99 -0.23
CA ARG A 3 12.15 -3.69 0.96
C ARG A 3 10.65 -3.54 1.01
N TYR A 4 9.96 -4.63 1.28
CA TYR A 4 8.51 -4.67 1.35
C TYR A 4 8.04 -5.48 2.56
N THR A 5 6.83 -5.20 3.00
CA THR A 5 6.07 -5.98 3.99
C THR A 5 4.70 -6.34 3.41
N ILE A 6 4.03 -7.28 4.07
CA ILE A 6 2.68 -7.72 3.74
C ILE A 6 1.74 -7.31 4.86
N ASP A 7 0.71 -6.56 4.51
CA ASP A 7 -0.41 -6.24 5.39
C ASP A 7 -1.53 -7.23 5.11
N PHE A 8 -2.18 -7.72 6.15
CA PHE A 8 -3.26 -8.71 6.05
C PHE A 8 -4.57 -8.08 6.47
N LEU A 9 -5.59 -8.17 5.61
CA LEU A 9 -6.95 -7.77 5.95
C LEU A 9 -7.67 -8.96 6.58
N PHE A 10 -7.98 -8.83 7.87
CA PHE A 10 -8.77 -9.80 8.61
C PHE A 10 -10.20 -9.29 8.76
N CYS A 11 -11.19 -10.15 8.49
CA CYS A 11 -12.61 -9.79 8.47
C CYS A 11 -13.47 -10.75 9.29
N GLU A 12 -14.58 -10.22 9.81
CA GLU A 12 -15.70 -10.96 10.39
C GLU A 12 -16.96 -10.10 10.24
N GLY A 13 -17.94 -10.57 9.45
CA GLY A 13 -19.11 -9.77 9.09
C GLY A 13 -18.76 -8.41 8.50
N ASN A 14 -19.28 -7.33 9.09
CA ASN A 14 -19.03 -5.94 8.68
C ASN A 14 -17.74 -5.35 9.26
N PHE A 15 -16.99 -6.13 10.03
CA PHE A 15 -15.78 -5.67 10.73
C PHE A 15 -14.54 -6.11 9.96
N SER A 16 -13.59 -5.19 9.82
CA SER A 16 -12.28 -5.52 9.29
C SER A 16 -11.15 -4.81 10.02
N MET A 17 -9.99 -5.45 10.05
CA MET A 17 -8.78 -4.89 10.62
C MET A 17 -7.57 -5.23 9.76
N VAL A 18 -6.62 -4.30 9.69
CA VAL A 18 -5.34 -4.51 8.99
C VAL A 18 -4.28 -4.93 10.00
N VAL A 19 -3.85 -6.18 9.90
CA VAL A 19 -2.79 -6.77 10.73
C VAL A 19 -1.47 -6.75 9.97
N ASN A 20 -0.42 -6.29 10.65
CA ASN A 20 0.92 -6.13 10.09
C ASN A 20 1.86 -7.00 10.91
N THR A 21 3.02 -7.32 10.34
CA THR A 21 4.10 -8.04 11.03
C THR A 21 5.43 -7.32 10.82
N ASN A 22 6.43 -7.66 11.62
CA ASN A 22 7.80 -7.20 11.37
C ASN A 22 8.53 -8.01 10.29
N HIS A 23 7.84 -8.91 9.56
CA HIS A 23 8.42 -9.60 8.41
C HIS A 23 8.72 -8.61 7.29
N ILE A 24 9.94 -8.68 6.75
CA ILE A 24 10.38 -7.85 5.63
C ILE A 24 11.05 -8.76 4.60
N PHE A 25 10.68 -8.57 3.33
CA PHE A 25 11.32 -9.26 2.22
C PHE A 25 11.91 -8.25 1.23
N GLU A 26 12.93 -8.71 0.51
CA GLU A 26 13.70 -7.89 -0.42
C GLU A 26 13.61 -8.44 -1.84
N VAL A 27 13.36 -7.55 -2.81
CA VAL A 27 13.31 -7.90 -4.22
C VAL A 27 13.99 -6.83 -5.07
N THR A 28 14.36 -7.20 -6.29
CA THR A 28 14.98 -6.29 -7.26
C THR A 28 13.96 -5.68 -8.22
N SER A 29 12.89 -6.40 -8.55
CA SER A 29 11.87 -5.96 -9.52
C SER A 29 10.44 -5.97 -8.95
N GLU A 30 9.56 -5.21 -9.59
CA GLU A 30 8.13 -5.14 -9.26
C GLU A 30 7.38 -6.44 -9.57
N GLU A 31 7.80 -7.20 -10.58
CA GLU A 31 7.25 -8.53 -10.87
C GLU A 31 7.67 -9.55 -9.79
N ALA A 32 8.94 -9.54 -9.39
CA ALA A 32 9.44 -10.35 -8.30
C ALA A 32 8.72 -10.03 -6.98
N LYS A 33 8.37 -8.76 -6.75
CA LYS A 33 7.55 -8.34 -5.61
C LYS A 33 6.23 -9.08 -5.56
N LYS A 34 5.42 -9.01 -6.63
CA LYS A 34 4.08 -9.63 -6.67
C LYS A 34 4.17 -11.14 -6.49
N LYS A 35 5.11 -11.78 -7.18
CA LYS A 35 5.31 -13.23 -7.12
C LYS A 35 5.75 -13.71 -5.74
N LEU A 36 6.74 -13.04 -5.13
CA LEU A 36 7.24 -13.41 -3.81
C LEU A 36 6.19 -13.13 -2.73
N ALA A 37 5.56 -11.95 -2.76
CA ALA A 37 4.48 -11.60 -1.84
C ALA A 37 3.37 -12.65 -1.88
N SER A 38 2.94 -13.06 -3.08
CA SER A 38 1.88 -14.06 -3.16
C SER A 38 2.31 -15.41 -2.59
N SER A 39 3.55 -15.84 -2.84
CA SER A 39 4.07 -17.08 -2.25
C SER A 39 4.22 -17.04 -0.72
N LEU A 40 4.34 -15.83 -0.15
CA LEU A 40 4.49 -15.58 1.29
C LEU A 40 3.14 -15.37 1.97
N GLU A 41 2.14 -14.83 1.27
CA GLU A 41 0.86 -14.41 1.87
C GLU A 41 0.20 -15.56 2.64
N CYS A 42 0.03 -16.72 1.99
CA CYS A 42 -0.57 -17.90 2.60
C CYS A 42 0.30 -18.53 3.69
N LYS A 43 1.60 -18.26 3.72
CA LYS A 43 2.52 -18.83 4.73
C LYS A 43 2.51 -18.00 5.99
N ILE A 44 2.53 -16.68 5.85
CA ILE A 44 2.59 -15.75 6.98
C ILE A 44 1.23 -15.66 7.68
N SER A 45 0.14 -15.51 6.92
CA SER A 45 -1.20 -15.31 7.51
C SER A 45 -1.65 -16.48 8.40
N ARG A 46 -1.20 -17.71 8.12
CA ARG A 46 -1.50 -18.90 8.92
C ARG A 46 -0.93 -18.88 10.33
N PHE A 47 0.05 -18.02 10.60
CA PHE A 47 0.64 -17.87 11.92
C PHE A 47 0.03 -16.70 12.70
N LEU A 48 -0.97 -16.02 12.13
CA LEU A 48 -1.72 -14.94 12.76
C LEU A 48 -3.12 -15.42 13.10
N ASN A 49 -3.50 -15.33 14.36
CA ASN A 49 -4.86 -15.63 14.84
C ASN A 49 -5.42 -14.41 15.59
N PRO A 50 -5.95 -13.40 14.89
CA PRO A 50 -6.57 -12.25 15.53
C PRO A 50 -7.98 -12.57 16.00
N TYR A 51 -8.30 -12.18 17.23
CA TYR A 51 -9.62 -12.33 17.82
C TYR A 51 -9.93 -11.22 18.82
N TYR A 52 -11.22 -10.97 19.02
CA TYR A 52 -11.72 -10.19 20.14
C TYR A 52 -11.93 -11.11 21.34
N ASP A 53 -11.30 -10.78 22.46
CA ASP A 53 -11.47 -11.46 23.75
C ASP A 53 -12.46 -10.68 24.62
N LYS A 54 -13.58 -11.32 24.98
CA LYS A 54 -14.65 -10.73 25.79
C LYS A 54 -14.25 -10.51 27.24
N ALA A 55 -13.45 -11.42 27.82
CA ALA A 55 -13.05 -11.35 29.22
C ALA A 55 -12.07 -10.20 29.45
N GLU A 56 -11.16 -9.98 28.49
CA GLU A 56 -10.19 -8.88 28.54
C GLU A 56 -10.71 -7.56 27.91
N ASP A 57 -11.79 -7.60 27.13
CA ASP A 57 -12.30 -6.48 26.31
C ASP A 57 -11.22 -5.91 25.37
N ARG A 58 -10.51 -6.81 24.66
CA ARG A 58 -9.34 -6.48 23.83
C ARG A 58 -9.34 -7.22 22.51
N ILE A 59 -8.74 -6.60 21.50
CA ILE A 59 -8.31 -7.29 20.28
C ILE A 59 -6.93 -7.88 20.57
N ILE A 60 -6.80 -9.18 20.41
CA ILE A 60 -5.57 -9.95 20.61
C ILE A 60 -5.15 -10.50 19.26
N ILE A 61 -3.85 -10.42 18.96
CA ILE A 61 -3.25 -11.14 17.84
C ILE A 61 -2.38 -12.24 18.46
N GLU A 62 -2.87 -13.47 18.43
CA GLU A 62 -2.05 -14.61 18.81
C GLU A 62 -1.10 -14.95 17.66
N ILE A 63 0.19 -15.04 17.97
CA ILE A 63 1.25 -15.42 17.03
C ILE A 63 1.60 -16.88 17.29
N ILE A 64 1.37 -17.73 16.29
CA ILE A 64 1.77 -19.13 16.32
C ILE A 64 3.27 -19.20 15.99
N ASP A 65 4.01 -20.06 16.70
CA ASP A 65 5.45 -20.23 16.52
C ASP A 65 5.82 -20.48 15.04
N ASN A 66 6.78 -19.70 14.54
CA ASN A 66 7.09 -19.63 13.12
C ASN A 66 8.51 -19.08 12.86
N GLY A 67 8.99 -19.20 11.62
CA GLY A 67 10.32 -18.74 11.21
C GLY A 67 10.35 -17.41 10.45
N PHE A 68 9.25 -16.65 10.43
CA PHE A 68 9.06 -15.46 9.59
C PHE A 68 9.04 -14.15 10.38
N PHE A 69 8.36 -14.12 11.53
CA PHE A 69 8.14 -12.94 12.36
C PHE A 69 7.85 -13.32 13.82
N ASP A 70 8.12 -12.39 14.73
CA ASP A 70 7.85 -12.50 16.17
C ASP A 70 6.98 -11.36 16.72
N GLU A 71 6.69 -10.34 15.90
CA GLU A 71 5.82 -9.22 16.26
C GLU A 71 4.69 -9.04 15.24
N ALA A 72 3.49 -8.71 15.75
CA ALA A 72 2.33 -8.36 14.95
C ALA A 72 1.48 -7.28 15.64
N TRP A 73 0.87 -6.39 14.84
CA TRP A 73 0.04 -5.29 15.35
C TRP A 73 -1.07 -4.90 14.37
N VAL A 74 -2.16 -4.33 14.91
CA VAL A 74 -3.23 -3.73 14.09
C VAL A 74 -2.86 -2.29 13.75
N SER A 75 -2.88 -1.93 12.47
CA SER A 75 -2.67 -0.54 12.01
C SER A 75 -3.96 0.20 11.70
N LYS A 76 -5.05 -0.52 11.43
CA LYS A 76 -6.33 0.06 11.01
C LYS A 76 -7.50 -0.81 11.47
N PHE A 77 -8.55 -0.17 11.96
CA PHE A 77 -9.87 -0.76 12.17
C PHE A 77 -10.87 -0.11 11.22
N SER A 78 -11.69 -0.92 10.57
CA SER A 78 -12.71 -0.51 9.62
C SER A 78 -14.04 -1.19 9.93
N TYR A 79 -15.14 -0.48 9.64
CA TYR A 79 -16.50 -1.02 9.70
C TYR A 79 -17.25 -0.66 8.42
N TYR A 80 -17.98 -1.62 7.87
CA TYR A 80 -18.84 -1.43 6.72
C TYR A 80 -20.23 -0.95 7.18
N ASP A 81 -20.49 0.35 7.00
CA ASP A 81 -21.74 0.98 7.40
C ASP A 81 -22.73 1.02 6.24
N GLU A 82 -23.60 0.01 6.18
CA GLU A 82 -24.65 -0.13 5.16
C GLU A 82 -25.61 1.07 5.10
N THR A 83 -25.67 1.91 6.14
CA THR A 83 -26.54 3.11 6.12
C THR A 83 -26.00 4.22 5.22
N LYS A 84 -24.73 4.15 4.81
CA LYS A 84 -24.08 5.16 3.97
C LYS A 84 -24.30 4.96 2.47
N GLY A 85 -24.87 3.83 2.07
CA GLY A 85 -25.16 3.56 0.66
C GLY A 85 -25.53 2.12 0.39
N GLU A 86 -26.12 1.91 -0.78
CA GLU A 86 -26.47 0.56 -1.24
C GLU A 86 -25.24 -0.17 -1.79
N TYR A 87 -25.28 -1.50 -1.75
CA TYR A 87 -24.34 -2.37 -2.45
C TYR A 87 -24.33 -2.05 -3.96
N LEU A 88 -23.16 -2.17 -4.56
CA LEU A 88 -22.96 -1.96 -5.99
C LEU A 88 -23.28 -3.23 -6.78
N ASN A 89 -23.66 -3.04 -8.04
CA ASN A 89 -23.68 -4.09 -9.06
C ASN A 89 -22.68 -3.67 -10.14
N ILE A 90 -21.60 -4.45 -10.27
CA ILE A 90 -20.53 -4.19 -11.24
C ILE A 90 -20.47 -5.41 -12.15
N ASP A 91 -20.74 -5.21 -13.44
CA ASP A 91 -20.67 -6.25 -14.47
C ASP A 91 -21.45 -7.55 -14.12
N GLY A 92 -22.58 -7.42 -13.44
CA GLY A 92 -23.42 -8.55 -13.04
C GLY A 92 -22.97 -9.27 -11.77
N LEU A 93 -21.90 -8.80 -11.11
CA LEU A 93 -21.52 -9.22 -9.77
C LEU A 93 -22.33 -8.44 -8.74
N TYR A 94 -23.14 -9.14 -7.94
CA TYR A 94 -23.92 -8.57 -6.84
C TYR A 94 -24.09 -9.59 -5.71
N PRO A 95 -23.96 -9.20 -4.43
CA PRO A 95 -23.64 -7.85 -3.96
C PRO A 95 -22.13 -7.53 -4.02
N VAL A 96 -21.76 -6.34 -4.47
CA VAL A 96 -20.39 -5.80 -4.36
C VAL A 96 -20.38 -4.69 -3.31
N GLN A 97 -19.45 -4.75 -2.35
CA GLN A 97 -19.32 -3.73 -1.32
C GLN A 97 -19.11 -2.34 -1.94
N ASN A 98 -19.83 -1.35 -1.41
CA ASN A 98 -19.71 0.04 -1.81
C ASN A 98 -18.60 0.71 -1.01
N PRO A 99 -17.50 1.19 -1.63
CA PRO A 99 -16.39 1.80 -0.91
C PRO A 99 -16.78 3.01 -0.06
N LYS A 100 -17.89 3.69 -0.38
CA LYS A 100 -18.42 4.81 0.42
C LYS A 100 -18.93 4.38 1.80
N CYS A 101 -19.22 3.10 1.97
CA CYS A 101 -19.69 2.53 3.24
C CYS A 101 -18.54 2.10 4.15
N GLU A 102 -17.32 1.94 3.63
CA GLU A 102 -16.17 1.63 4.46
C GLU A 102 -15.79 2.85 5.32
N THR A 103 -15.79 2.65 6.64
CA THR A 103 -15.47 3.70 7.60
C THR A 103 -14.31 3.28 8.47
N ILE A 104 -13.24 4.10 8.49
CA ILE A 104 -12.15 3.93 9.44
C ILE A 104 -12.64 4.40 10.82
N ILE A 105 -12.51 3.54 11.82
CA ILE A 105 -12.97 3.81 13.18
C ILE A 105 -11.86 3.54 14.20
N SER A 106 -12.03 4.05 15.42
CA SER A 106 -11.12 3.74 16.52
C SER A 106 -11.33 2.32 17.04
N GLU A 107 -10.32 1.73 17.71
CA GLU A 107 -10.47 0.42 18.38
C GLU A 107 -11.63 0.43 19.39
N LYS A 108 -11.82 1.55 20.10
CA LYS A 108 -12.90 1.67 21.09
C LYS A 108 -14.28 1.57 20.44
N GLU A 109 -14.48 2.25 19.32
CA GLU A 109 -15.72 2.18 18.54
C GLU A 109 -15.89 0.78 17.95
N PHE A 110 -14.83 0.20 17.39
CA PHE A 110 -14.81 -1.15 16.83
C PHE A 110 -15.30 -2.18 17.86
N LYS A 111 -14.73 -2.19 19.08
CA LYS A 111 -15.17 -3.08 20.17
C LYS A 111 -16.60 -2.82 20.64
N THR A 112 -17.04 -1.55 20.66
CA THR A 112 -18.42 -1.20 21.04
C THR A 112 -19.42 -1.78 20.03
N LEU A 113 -19.11 -1.66 18.74
CA LEU A 113 -19.94 -2.20 17.66
C LEU A 113 -19.95 -3.74 17.67
N ILE A 114 -18.81 -4.41 17.85
CA ILE A 114 -18.74 -5.88 18.02
C ILE A 114 -19.66 -6.35 19.16
N LYS A 115 -19.56 -5.72 20.33
CA LYS A 115 -20.39 -6.08 21.50
C LYS A 115 -21.88 -5.92 21.23
N ASN A 116 -22.27 -4.98 20.39
CA ASN A 116 -23.67 -4.75 20.03
C ASN A 116 -24.15 -5.76 18.98
N GLU A 117 -23.40 -5.95 17.90
CA GLU A 117 -23.78 -6.80 16.76
C GLU A 117 -23.68 -8.30 17.10
N TYR A 118 -22.63 -8.70 17.82
CA TYR A 118 -22.40 -10.09 18.24
C TYR A 118 -22.88 -10.36 19.67
N LYS A 119 -23.78 -9.54 20.23
CA LYS A 119 -24.25 -9.69 21.62
C LYS A 119 -24.70 -11.12 21.93
N GLY A 120 -25.56 -11.70 21.09
CA GLY A 120 -26.09 -13.05 21.30
C GLY A 120 -25.03 -14.14 21.16
N TYR A 121 -24.05 -13.96 20.27
CA TYR A 121 -22.93 -14.89 20.13
C TYR A 121 -22.04 -14.87 21.39
N LEU A 122 -21.70 -13.66 21.84
CA LEU A 122 -20.86 -13.42 23.02
C LEU A 122 -21.54 -13.76 24.35
N GLU A 123 -22.83 -14.10 24.37
CA GLU A 123 -23.48 -14.67 25.56
C GLU A 123 -22.98 -16.09 25.88
N SER A 124 -22.55 -16.85 24.86
CA SER A 124 -22.12 -18.25 25.00
C SER A 124 -20.67 -18.53 24.57
N LYS A 125 -20.00 -17.53 24.00
CA LYS A 125 -18.62 -17.61 23.50
C LYS A 125 -17.78 -16.50 24.10
N GLU A 126 -16.53 -16.82 24.41
CA GLU A 126 -15.59 -15.87 25.00
C GLU A 126 -14.79 -15.08 23.94
N CYS A 127 -14.66 -15.63 22.73
CA CYS A 127 -13.86 -15.01 21.67
C CYS A 127 -14.63 -14.93 20.35
N LEU A 128 -14.39 -13.86 19.58
CA LEU A 128 -14.80 -13.72 18.18
C LEU A 128 -13.53 -13.66 17.31
N THR A 129 -13.32 -14.67 16.48
CA THR A 129 -12.15 -14.77 15.58
C THR A 129 -12.39 -14.03 14.27
N PHE A 130 -11.30 -13.59 13.62
CA PHE A 130 -11.34 -12.96 12.30
C PHE A 130 -10.53 -13.77 11.30
N GLU A 131 -10.96 -13.81 10.05
CA GLU A 131 -10.30 -14.57 8.98
C GLU A 131 -9.58 -13.65 8.00
N SER A 132 -8.40 -14.05 7.54
CA SER A 132 -7.65 -13.32 6.51
C SER A 132 -8.34 -13.47 5.16
N VAL A 133 -8.83 -12.37 4.57
CA VAL A 133 -9.55 -12.39 3.28
C VAL A 133 -8.74 -11.83 2.12
N SER A 134 -7.78 -10.94 2.41
CA SER A 134 -6.93 -10.33 1.40
C SER A 134 -5.64 -9.80 2.02
N TYR A 135 -4.71 -9.35 1.17
CA TYR A 135 -3.45 -8.76 1.61
C TYR A 135 -3.05 -7.57 0.73
N GLY A 136 -2.26 -6.68 1.31
CA GLY A 136 -1.58 -5.59 0.63
C GLY A 136 -0.06 -5.78 0.69
N VAL A 137 0.65 -5.24 -0.29
CA VAL A 137 2.12 -5.22 -0.29
C VAL A 137 2.59 -3.78 -0.21
N ASN A 138 3.28 -3.44 0.87
CA ASN A 138 3.70 -2.08 1.15
C ASN A 138 5.22 -1.96 1.16
N SER A 139 5.72 -0.87 0.60
CA SER A 139 7.13 -0.51 0.66
C SER A 139 7.52 -0.16 2.10
N VAL A 140 8.65 -0.68 2.56
CA VAL A 140 9.20 -0.38 3.89
C VAL A 140 10.12 0.85 3.78
N PRO A 141 10.02 1.83 4.70
CA PRO A 141 10.88 2.99 4.66
C PRO A 141 12.37 2.65 4.81
N LEU A 142 13.22 3.31 4.02
CA LEU A 142 14.67 3.26 4.09
C LEU A 142 15.24 4.58 4.60
N LYS A 143 16.29 4.52 5.42
CA LYS A 143 17.07 5.73 5.75
C LYS A 143 17.77 6.25 4.51
N THR A 144 18.01 7.56 4.45
CA THR A 144 18.63 8.23 3.29
C THR A 144 19.89 7.54 2.77
N LYS A 145 20.78 7.07 3.65
CA LYS A 145 21.99 6.35 3.24
C LYS A 145 21.68 5.08 2.44
N GLU A 146 20.74 4.28 2.92
CA GLU A 146 20.33 3.02 2.28
C GLU A 146 19.54 3.29 1.01
N MET A 147 18.63 4.26 1.04
CA MET A 147 17.90 4.71 -0.15
C MET A 147 18.87 5.10 -1.27
N LEU A 148 19.88 5.91 -0.98
CA LEU A 148 20.89 6.34 -1.97
C LEU A 148 21.68 5.16 -2.57
N LEU A 149 21.89 4.09 -1.81
CA LEU A 149 22.60 2.89 -2.28
C LEU A 149 21.74 1.99 -3.15
N ASN A 150 20.42 2.08 -3.03
CA ASN A 150 19.45 1.20 -3.71
C ASN A 150 18.64 1.92 -4.79
N THR A 151 18.97 3.18 -5.06
CA THR A 151 18.25 4.02 -6.03
C THR A 151 18.78 3.80 -7.44
N GLU A 152 17.89 3.42 -8.34
CA GLU A 152 18.14 3.18 -9.76
C GLU A 152 17.50 4.28 -10.62
N ILE A 153 17.94 4.44 -11.87
CA ILE A 153 17.38 5.46 -12.76
C ILE A 153 15.90 5.16 -12.99
N GLY A 154 15.06 6.18 -12.87
CA GLY A 154 13.60 6.06 -12.90
C GLY A 154 12.94 5.79 -11.55
N ASP A 155 13.71 5.53 -10.49
CA ASP A 155 13.14 5.39 -9.15
C ASP A 155 12.62 6.72 -8.61
N ARG A 156 11.48 6.65 -7.92
CA ARG A 156 10.90 7.75 -7.16
C ARG A 156 10.75 7.35 -5.69
N TRP A 157 11.16 8.25 -4.80
CA TRP A 157 11.10 8.04 -3.36
C TRP A 157 10.36 9.16 -2.68
N VAL A 158 9.50 8.83 -1.72
CA VAL A 158 8.70 9.80 -0.97
C VAL A 158 8.90 9.60 0.53
N ASN A 159 9.07 10.68 1.28
CA ASN A 159 9.14 10.62 2.74
C ASN A 159 7.79 10.97 3.40
N MET A 160 7.73 10.79 4.71
CA MET A 160 6.52 11.07 5.52
C MET A 160 6.00 12.51 5.43
N ASN A 161 6.85 13.46 5.06
CA ASN A 161 6.48 14.88 4.88
C ASN A 161 5.94 15.17 3.47
N GLY A 162 5.77 14.14 2.63
CA GLY A 162 5.32 14.27 1.25
C GLY A 162 6.38 14.84 0.31
N VAL A 163 7.63 14.99 0.78
CA VAL A 163 8.76 15.33 -0.08
C VAL A 163 9.05 14.14 -0.97
N ALA A 164 9.27 14.42 -2.26
CA ALA A 164 9.65 13.42 -3.23
C ALA A 164 10.99 13.75 -3.90
N ILE A 165 11.73 12.70 -4.23
CA ILE A 165 12.92 12.75 -5.07
C ILE A 165 12.78 11.73 -6.21
N GLU A 166 13.48 11.99 -7.31
CA GLU A 166 13.50 11.15 -8.50
C GLU A 166 14.94 10.97 -8.97
N HIS A 167 15.29 9.76 -9.41
CA HIS A 167 16.56 9.51 -10.06
C HIS A 167 16.45 9.64 -11.57
N ARG A 168 17.13 10.65 -12.11
CA ARG A 168 17.21 10.93 -13.55
C ARG A 168 18.60 10.60 -14.09
N GLU A 169 18.80 10.70 -15.41
CA GLU A 169 20.12 10.55 -16.03
C GLU A 169 21.15 11.52 -15.44
N GLU A 170 20.73 12.74 -15.09
CA GLU A 170 21.55 13.76 -14.45
C GLU A 170 21.69 13.56 -12.93
N GLY A 171 21.15 12.47 -12.38
CA GLY A 171 21.19 12.06 -10.98
C GLY A 171 19.90 12.29 -10.20
N ILE A 172 20.03 12.12 -8.88
CA ILE A 172 18.91 12.25 -7.94
C ILE A 172 18.60 13.73 -7.69
N GLN A 173 17.35 14.12 -7.93
CA GLN A 173 16.84 15.48 -7.82
C GLN A 173 15.56 15.52 -6.98
N TRP A 174 15.23 16.69 -6.44
CA TRP A 174 13.92 16.91 -5.82
C TRP A 174 12.84 16.90 -6.91
N GLU A 175 11.71 16.24 -6.71
CA GLU A 175 10.68 16.10 -7.76
C GLU A 175 10.16 17.48 -8.24
N THR A 176 9.97 18.40 -7.29
CA THR A 176 9.37 19.72 -7.54
C THR A 176 10.36 20.78 -8.04
N THR A 177 11.66 20.48 -8.05
CA THR A 177 12.69 21.44 -8.46
C THR A 177 13.85 20.73 -9.14
N ASN A 178 14.52 21.36 -10.11
CA ASN A 178 15.74 20.78 -10.69
C ASN A 178 16.97 20.88 -9.77
N ARG A 179 16.77 21.03 -8.45
CA ARG A 179 17.86 21.06 -7.48
C ARG A 179 18.36 19.63 -7.25
N PRO A 180 19.69 19.41 -7.19
CA PRO A 180 20.23 18.10 -6.88
C PRO A 180 19.94 17.72 -5.42
N PHE A 181 19.63 16.44 -5.21
CA PHE A 181 19.65 15.83 -3.89
C PHE A 181 21.08 15.32 -3.60
N PRO A 182 21.58 15.37 -2.35
CA PRO A 182 22.92 14.92 -2.06
C PRO A 182 23.14 13.44 -2.43
N ARG A 183 24.07 13.19 -3.35
CA ARG A 183 24.37 11.82 -3.83
C ARG A 183 25.22 10.98 -2.86
N LYS A 184 25.82 11.61 -1.85
CA LYS A 184 26.65 10.93 -0.84
C LYS A 184 26.40 11.54 0.53
N ILE A 185 26.40 10.70 1.56
CA ILE A 185 26.38 11.13 2.95
C ILE A 185 27.76 11.69 3.30
N THR A 186 27.87 13.02 3.39
CA THR A 186 29.06 13.71 3.93
C THR A 186 28.95 13.85 5.45
N LYS A 187 30.01 14.29 6.12
CA LYS A 187 29.97 14.58 7.58
C LYS A 187 28.88 15.60 7.94
N GLU A 188 28.71 16.63 7.11
CA GLU A 188 27.69 17.67 7.29
C GLU A 188 26.27 17.11 7.14
N ILE A 189 26.04 16.27 6.12
CA ILE A 189 24.75 15.61 5.89
C ILE A 189 24.45 14.61 7.02
N ALA A 190 25.45 13.87 7.49
CA ALA A 190 25.30 12.93 8.59
C ALA A 190 24.81 13.60 9.88
N SER A 191 25.13 14.88 10.08
CA SER A 191 24.62 15.71 11.18
C SER A 191 23.31 16.46 10.87
N SER A 192 22.75 16.31 9.68
CA SER A 192 21.53 17.01 9.24
C SER A 192 20.28 16.12 9.33
N GLU A 193 19.10 16.73 9.36
CA GLU A 193 17.80 16.03 9.32
C GLU A 193 17.65 15.13 8.08
N ILE A 194 18.30 15.51 6.97
CA ILE A 194 18.29 14.75 5.72
C ILE A 194 18.83 13.33 5.96
N ALA A 195 19.86 13.12 6.78
CA ALA A 195 20.39 11.77 7.01
C ALA A 195 19.40 10.84 7.74
N THR A 196 18.52 11.41 8.56
CA THR A 196 17.54 10.66 9.35
C THR A 196 16.21 10.45 8.65
N MET A 197 15.97 11.14 7.52
CA MET A 197 14.75 10.97 6.72
C MET A 197 14.57 9.52 6.29
N GLU A 198 13.32 9.11 6.32
CA GLU A 198 12.85 7.80 5.88
C GLU A 198 12.11 7.94 4.56
N TRP A 199 12.48 7.10 3.61
CA TRP A 199 12.06 7.17 2.23
C TRP A 199 11.38 5.87 1.84
N VAL A 200 10.21 5.99 1.26
CA VAL A 200 9.43 4.88 0.76
C VAL A 200 9.48 4.91 -0.76
N PHE A 201 9.79 3.76 -1.36
CA PHE A 201 9.74 3.62 -2.81
C PHE A 201 8.29 3.72 -3.29
N GLN A 202 8.05 4.58 -4.27
CA GLN A 202 6.78 4.68 -4.98
C GLN A 202 7.06 4.68 -6.48
N PRO A 203 6.32 3.92 -7.30
CA PRO A 203 6.41 4.10 -8.74
C PRO A 203 6.05 5.55 -9.10
N GLY A 204 6.69 6.07 -10.15
CA GLY A 204 6.25 7.32 -10.76
C GLY A 204 4.84 7.16 -11.33
N LYS A 205 4.10 8.26 -11.41
CA LYS A 205 2.70 8.30 -11.86
C LYS A 205 2.52 7.76 -13.28
N TYR A 206 3.40 8.10 -14.22
CA TYR A 206 3.36 7.62 -15.59
C TYR A 206 3.75 6.13 -15.67
N LYS A 207 4.73 5.69 -14.88
CA LYS A 207 5.06 4.27 -14.77
C LYS A 207 3.91 3.45 -14.20
N GLU A 208 3.21 3.98 -13.18
CA GLU A 208 1.99 3.38 -12.63
C GLU A 208 0.87 3.29 -13.68
N CYS A 209 0.69 4.33 -14.49
CA CYS A 209 -0.27 4.29 -15.61
C CYS A 209 0.08 3.23 -16.66
N LEU A 210 1.36 3.05 -17.00
CA LEU A 210 1.75 1.99 -17.93
C LEU A 210 1.44 0.59 -17.37
N PHE A 211 1.62 0.36 -16.07
CA PHE A 211 1.17 -0.89 -15.45
C PHE A 211 -0.34 -1.09 -15.58
N TYR A 212 -1.13 -0.02 -15.47
CA TYR A 212 -2.58 -0.08 -15.71
C TYR A 212 -2.89 -0.46 -17.16
N PHE A 213 -2.19 0.13 -18.13
CA PHE A 213 -2.28 -0.24 -19.55
C PHE A 213 -1.64 -1.59 -19.89
N GLN A 214 -1.38 -2.43 -18.87
CA GLN A 214 -0.87 -3.79 -19.00
C GLN A 214 0.49 -3.89 -19.69
N TYR A 215 1.29 -2.83 -19.65
CA TYR A 215 2.71 -2.94 -20.03
C TYR A 215 3.40 -3.93 -19.09
N SER A 216 4.18 -4.83 -19.69
CA SER A 216 4.99 -5.78 -18.93
C SER A 216 6.01 -5.03 -18.07
N SER A 217 6.18 -5.51 -16.83
CA SER A 217 7.12 -4.91 -15.88
C SER A 217 8.55 -4.97 -16.39
N ASP A 218 8.94 -6.09 -16.99
CA ASP A 218 10.27 -6.31 -17.59
C ASP A 218 10.58 -5.33 -18.73
N VAL A 219 9.55 -4.80 -19.41
CA VAL A 219 9.73 -3.85 -20.53
C VAL A 219 10.04 -2.45 -20.01
N ILE A 220 9.38 -2.05 -18.93
CA ILE A 220 9.42 -0.68 -18.40
C ILE A 220 10.26 -0.56 -17.12
N GLU A 221 10.91 -1.64 -16.67
CA GLU A 221 11.65 -1.70 -15.41
C GLU A 221 12.72 -0.61 -15.34
N ASP A 222 13.50 -0.45 -16.41
CA ASP A 222 14.59 0.55 -16.49
C ASP A 222 14.13 1.91 -17.03
N TRP A 223 12.85 2.06 -17.36
CA TRP A 223 12.35 3.31 -17.92
C TRP A 223 12.26 4.38 -16.84
N THR A 224 12.75 5.58 -17.19
CA THR A 224 12.50 6.77 -16.38
C THR A 224 11.03 7.15 -16.45
N GLU A 225 10.60 7.98 -15.50
CA GLU A 225 9.27 8.58 -15.56
C GLU A 225 9.07 9.42 -16.83
N SER A 226 10.15 10.02 -17.36
CA SER A 226 10.12 10.73 -18.66
C SER A 226 9.90 9.78 -19.83
N ASP A 227 10.54 8.61 -19.83
CA ASP A 227 10.35 7.60 -20.86
C ASP A 227 8.94 7.03 -20.80
N CYS A 228 8.43 6.77 -19.59
CA CYS A 228 7.05 6.37 -19.36
C CYS A 228 6.06 7.42 -19.87
N LYS A 229 6.31 8.71 -19.58
CA LYS A 229 5.51 9.83 -20.11
C LYS A 229 5.53 9.85 -21.64
N LYS A 230 6.71 9.77 -22.27
CA LYS A 230 6.84 9.78 -23.73
C LYS A 230 6.09 8.61 -24.36
N GLU A 231 6.14 7.43 -23.77
CA GLU A 231 5.42 6.26 -24.27
C GLU A 231 3.90 6.45 -24.19
N ILE A 232 3.40 6.98 -23.05
CA ILE A 232 1.98 7.29 -22.91
C ILE A 232 1.54 8.31 -23.98
N HIS A 233 2.32 9.37 -24.16
CA HIS A 233 2.05 10.40 -25.17
C HIS A 233 2.04 9.83 -26.58
N ARG A 234 3.00 8.96 -26.90
CA ARG A 234 3.13 8.33 -28.20
C ARG A 234 1.95 7.42 -28.54
N ASN A 235 1.42 6.71 -27.55
CA ASN A 235 0.40 5.69 -27.74
C ASN A 235 -1.00 6.15 -27.28
N TRP A 236 -1.17 7.44 -26.94
CA TRP A 236 -2.41 7.95 -26.35
C TRP A 236 -3.67 7.59 -27.15
N GLU A 237 -3.62 7.79 -28.48
CA GLU A 237 -4.73 7.47 -29.38
C GLU A 237 -5.07 5.98 -29.40
N SER A 238 -4.09 5.11 -29.14
CA SER A 238 -4.29 3.65 -29.12
C SER A 238 -4.90 3.13 -27.82
N PHE A 239 -4.85 3.90 -26.73
CA PHE A 239 -5.48 3.54 -25.46
C PHE A 239 -7.00 3.76 -25.46
N ASN A 240 -7.56 4.35 -26.53
CA ASN A 240 -8.99 4.57 -26.69
C ASN A 240 -9.65 5.26 -25.48
N MET A 241 -8.95 6.27 -24.93
CA MET A 241 -9.40 7.06 -23.79
C MET A 241 -10.41 8.12 -24.25
N ASP A 242 -11.49 8.29 -23.50
CA ASP A 242 -12.52 9.31 -23.78
C ASP A 242 -12.08 10.75 -23.43
N MET A 243 -10.86 10.93 -22.92
CA MET A 243 -10.30 12.23 -22.53
C MET A 243 -9.02 12.58 -23.30
N SER A 244 -8.77 13.88 -23.43
CA SER A 244 -7.50 14.37 -23.97
C SER A 244 -6.33 14.05 -23.04
N ILE A 245 -5.12 14.07 -23.60
CA ILE A 245 -3.92 13.83 -22.81
C ILE A 245 -3.67 14.96 -21.81
N GLU A 246 -4.03 16.19 -22.15
CA GLU A 246 -3.94 17.34 -21.24
C GLU A 246 -4.89 17.21 -20.05
N GLU A 247 -6.12 16.73 -20.28
CA GLU A 247 -7.08 16.45 -19.21
C GLU A 247 -6.59 15.31 -18.31
N PHE A 248 -6.06 14.25 -18.91
CA PHE A 248 -5.45 13.14 -18.17
C PHE A 248 -4.29 13.63 -17.30
N GLU A 249 -3.37 14.42 -17.86
CA GLU A 249 -2.24 14.96 -17.09
C GLU A 249 -2.67 15.87 -15.95
N ALA A 250 -3.72 16.68 -16.15
CA ALA A 250 -4.28 17.51 -15.09
C ALA A 250 -4.86 16.65 -13.96
N GLN A 251 -5.48 15.53 -14.28
CA GLN A 251 -6.09 14.61 -13.30
C GLN A 251 -5.05 13.73 -12.59
N LEU A 252 -3.92 13.39 -13.25
CA LEU A 252 -2.79 12.72 -12.60
C LEU A 252 -2.21 13.52 -11.43
N HIS A 253 -2.35 14.85 -11.40
CA HIS A 253 -1.84 15.65 -10.28
C HIS A 253 -2.71 15.60 -9.01
N ASP A 254 -3.91 15.00 -9.08
CA ASP A 254 -4.82 14.86 -7.94
C ASP A 254 -4.66 13.47 -7.27
N LYS A 255 -4.01 13.45 -6.10
CA LYS A 255 -3.62 12.21 -5.37
C LYS A 255 -4.81 11.29 -5.01
N ASN A 256 -6.04 11.78 -5.06
CA ASN A 256 -7.25 11.01 -4.74
C ASN A 256 -7.97 10.44 -5.98
N SER A 257 -7.50 10.72 -7.19
CA SER A 257 -8.27 10.51 -8.43
C SER A 257 -7.84 9.29 -9.26
N TYR A 258 -6.63 8.76 -9.09
CA TYR A 258 -6.08 7.70 -9.95
C TYR A 258 -6.99 6.48 -10.17
N LYS A 259 -7.74 6.06 -9.14
CA LYS A 259 -8.67 4.92 -9.24
C LYS A 259 -10.01 5.25 -9.90
N SER A 260 -10.38 6.53 -10.01
CA SER A 260 -11.65 6.97 -10.60
C SER A 260 -11.53 7.50 -12.03
N ILE A 261 -10.32 7.81 -12.51
CA ILE A 261 -10.08 8.35 -13.87
C ILE A 261 -10.17 7.25 -14.93
N ILE A 262 -9.86 6.02 -14.54
CA ILE A 262 -9.63 4.90 -15.46
C ILE A 262 -10.65 3.77 -15.24
N ALA A 263 -11.77 4.06 -14.59
CA ALA A 263 -12.95 3.21 -14.46
C ALA A 263 -14.08 3.77 -15.34
#